data_AF-A0A7W9Z0I3-F1
#
_entry.id   AF-A0A7W9Z0I3-F1
#
_cell.length_a   1.000
_cell.length_b   1.000
_cell.length_c   1.000
_cell.angle_alpha   90.00
_cell.angle_beta   90.00
_cell.angle_gamma   90.00
#
_symmetry.space_group_name_H-M   'P 1'
#
loop_
_entity.id
_entity.type
_entity.pdbx_description
1 polymer ?
#
loop_
_entity_poly.entity_id
_entity_poly.type
_entity_poly.pdbx_seq_one_letter_code
_entity_poly.pdbx_strand_id
1 'polypeptide(L)' 'MSRAVMIVSVLAIVAAAASAATFYLVQMNVPASPEMSEEQRNTREKFFGTAKELPPIEKGQEMRPRW' A
#
# COMPACT_ATOMS: atom_id res chain seq x y z
N MET A 1 -15.31 -4.60 -37.64
CA MET A 1 -15.26 -4.91 -36.19
C MET A 1 -16.65 -5.27 -35.71
N SER A 2 -16.81 -6.35 -34.94
CA SER A 2 -18.11 -6.70 -34.37
C SER A 2 -18.47 -5.76 -33.22
N ARG A 3 -19.77 -5.61 -32.93
CA ARG A 3 -20.24 -4.82 -31.77
C ARG A 3 -19.60 -5.30 -30.47
N ALA A 4 -19.42 -6.61 -30.32
CA ALA A 4 -18.75 -7.20 -29.17
C ALA A 4 -17.30 -6.72 -29.04
N VAL A 5 -16.54 -6.66 -30.14
CA VAL A 5 -15.15 -6.18 -30.13
C VAL A 5 -15.08 -4.71 -29.71
N MET A 6 -15.99 -3.86 -30.18
CA MET A 6 -16.04 -2.45 -29.74
C MET A 6 -16.41 -2.30 -28.26
N ILE A 7 -17.36 -3.10 -27.77
CA ILE A 7 -17.75 -3.05 -26.35
C ILE A 7 -16.56 -3.47 -25.47
N VAL A 8 -15.89 -4.57 -25.82
CA VAL A 8 -14.73 -5.05 -25.07
C VAL A 8 -13.60 -4.03 -25.10
N SER A 9 -13.33 -3.39 -26.24
CA SER A 9 -12.28 -2.36 -26.32
C SER A 9 -12.58 -1.15 -25.45
N VAL A 10 -13.83 -0.67 -25.44
CA VAL A 10 -14.24 0.45 -24.58
C VAL A 10 -14.11 0.06 -23.10
N LEU A 11 -14.56 -1.13 -22.72
CA LEU A 11 -14.44 -1.61 -21.34
C LEU A 11 -12.98 -1.74 -20.90
N ALA A 12 -12.09 -2.22 -21.78
CA ALA A 12 -10.67 -2.32 -21.48
C ALA A 12 -10.03 -0.94 -21.23
N ILE A 13 -10.38 0.07 -22.04
CA ILE A 13 -9.90 1.44 -21.86
C ILE A 13 -10.39 2.01 -20.53
N VAL A 14 -11.67 1.83 -20.19
CA VAL A 14 -12.25 2.30 -18.93
C VAL A 14 -11.58 1.62 -17.74
N ALA A 15 -11.38 0.30 -17.80
CA ALA A 15 -10.72 -0.46 -16.74
C ALA A 15 -9.26 -0.01 -16.53
N ALA A 16 -8.52 0.24 -17.62
CA ALA A 16 -7.15 0.73 -17.55
C ALA A 16 -7.08 2.13 -16.93
N ALA A 17 -7.95 3.05 -17.36
CA ALA A 17 -8.00 4.41 -16.82
C ALA A 17 -8.36 4.43 -15.32
N ALA A 18 -9.37 3.65 -14.91
CA ALA A 18 -9.76 3.53 -13.51
C ALA A 18 -8.63 2.98 -12.66
N SER A 19 -7.96 1.91 -13.12
CA SER A 19 -6.85 1.29 -12.41
C SER A 19 -5.67 2.26 -12.24
N ALA A 20 -5.33 3.01 -13.29
CA ALA A 20 -4.27 4.01 -13.24
C ALA A 20 -4.60 5.15 -12.27
N ALA A 21 -5.85 5.65 -12.29
CA ALA A 21 -6.31 6.68 -11.37
C ALA A 21 -6.27 6.20 -9.91
N THR A 22 -6.74 4.97 -9.64
CA THR A 22 -6.65 4.37 -8.31
C THR A 22 -5.21 4.24 -7.85
N PHE A 23 -4.31 3.73 -8.69
CA PHE A 23 -2.89 3.62 -8.34
C PHE A 23 -2.27 4.98 -8.03
N TYR A 24 -2.56 6.00 -8.83
CA TYR A 24 -2.08 7.36 -8.61
C TYR A 24 -2.59 7.93 -7.29
N LEU A 25 -3.90 7.81 -7.02
CA LEU A 25 -4.50 8.29 -5.77
C LEU A 25 -3.96 7.54 -4.54
N VAL A 26 -3.72 6.22 -4.65
CA VAL A 26 -3.09 5.46 -3.57
C VAL A 26 -1.68 5.98 -3.34
N GLN A 27 -0.84 6.11 -4.37
CA GLN A 27 0.53 6.60 -4.22
C GLN A 27 0.61 8.02 -3.65
N MET A 28 -0.32 8.92 -4.01
CA MET A 28 -0.40 10.25 -3.40
C MET A 28 -0.80 10.22 -1.93
N ASN A 29 -1.64 9.27 -1.55
CA ASN A 29 -2.14 9.11 -0.18
C ASN A 29 -1.33 8.09 0.63
N VAL A 30 -0.33 7.44 0.04
CA VAL A 30 0.73 6.77 0.80
C VAL A 30 1.36 7.91 1.58
N PRO A 31 1.17 8.00 2.90
CA PRO A 31 1.88 9.00 3.68
C PRO A 31 3.34 8.77 3.33
N ALA A 32 4.01 9.80 2.79
CA ALA A 32 5.44 9.76 2.55
C ALA A 32 6.01 9.09 3.78
N SER A 33 6.55 7.86 3.62
CA SER A 33 7.01 7.08 4.77
C SER A 33 7.87 8.07 5.52
N PRO A 34 7.46 8.52 6.73
CA PRO A 34 8.08 9.68 7.35
C PRO A 34 9.56 9.34 7.32
N GLU A 35 10.38 10.17 6.67
CA GLU A 35 11.82 9.90 6.55
C GLU A 35 12.27 9.61 7.98
N MET A 36 12.44 8.33 8.29
CA MET A 36 12.63 7.92 9.66
C MET A 36 13.98 8.51 10.03
N SER A 37 14.01 9.30 11.10
CA SER A 37 15.27 9.83 11.59
C SER A 37 16.22 8.65 11.88
N GLU A 38 17.52 8.90 11.82
CA GLU A 38 18.50 7.84 12.10
C GLU A 38 18.29 7.23 13.49
N GLU A 39 17.82 8.02 14.45
CA GLU A 39 17.44 7.59 15.80
C GLU A 39 16.28 6.58 15.80
N GLN A 40 15.23 6.86 15.01
CA GLN A 40 14.09 5.96 14.83
C GLN A 40 14.51 4.69 14.09
N ARG A 41 15.39 4.81 13.09
CA ARG A 41 15.94 3.68 12.34
C ARG A 41 16.75 2.76 13.23
N ASN A 42 17.66 3.30 14.03
CA ASN A 42 18.48 2.54 14.98
C ASN A 42 17.61 1.85 16.03
N THR A 43 16.60 2.55 16.55
CA THR A 43 15.61 1.96 17.47
C THR A 43 14.88 0.79 16.82
N ARG A 44 14.39 0.97 15.59
CA ARG A 44 13.71 -0.10 14.84
C ARG A 44 14.63 -1.30 14.62
N GLU A 45 15.87 -1.09 14.20
CA GLU A 45 16.84 -2.18 13.97
C GLU A 45 17.20 -2.91 15.27
N LYS A 46 17.30 -2.19 16.39
CA LYS A 46 17.53 -2.79 17.72
C LYS A 46 16.38 -3.69 18.17
N PHE A 47 15.13 -3.30 17.91
CA PHE A 47 13.95 -4.05 18.37
C PHE A 47 13.49 -5.13 17.39
N PHE A 48 13.52 -4.85 16.09
CA PHE A 48 12.95 -5.70 15.04
C PHE A 48 14.01 -6.39 14.17
N GLY A 49 15.29 -6.05 14.33
CA GLY A 49 16.38 -6.54 13.49
C GLY A 49 16.52 -5.77 12.17
N THR A 50 17.59 -6.06 11.43
CA THR A 50 17.89 -5.44 10.15
C THR A 50 17.08 -6.08 9.02
N ALA A 51 16.28 -5.25 8.35
CA ALA A 51 15.65 -5.51 7.05
C ALA A 51 14.78 -6.79 6.94
N LYS A 52 13.60 -6.74 7.56
CA LYS A 52 12.39 -7.28 6.92
C LYS A 52 11.32 -6.21 7.03
N GLU A 53 10.58 -5.97 5.95
CA GLU A 53 9.26 -5.33 6.07
C GLU A 53 8.57 -5.98 7.25
N LEU A 54 8.16 -5.16 8.22
CA LEU A 54 7.42 -5.68 9.36
C LEU A 54 6.23 -6.43 8.78
N PRO A 55 6.03 -7.72 9.11
CA PRO A 55 4.88 -8.44 8.61
C PRO A 55 3.65 -7.59 8.96
N PRO A 56 2.69 -7.43 8.02
CA PRO A 56 1.47 -6.69 8.30
C PRO A 56 0.91 -7.17 9.64
N ILE A 57 0.69 -6.25 10.57
CA ILE A 57 0.15 -6.59 11.89
C ILE A 57 -1.28 -7.07 11.66
N GLU A 58 -1.45 -8.37 11.45
CA GLU A 58 -2.68 -8.99 10.91
C GLU A 58 -3.92 -8.64 11.71
N LYS A 59 -3.75 -8.35 13.00
CA LYS A 59 -4.76 -7.83 13.90
C LYS A 59 -4.07 -6.80 14.75
N GLY A 60 -4.42 -5.52 14.55
CA GLY A 60 -3.89 -4.40 15.32
C GLY A 60 -3.66 -4.84 16.75
N GLN A 61 -2.39 -4.87 17.13
CA GLN A 61 -1.85 -5.34 18.40
C GLN A 61 -2.92 -5.17 19.47
N GLU A 62 -3.60 -6.26 19.86
CA GLU A 62 -4.61 -6.23 20.92
C GLU A 62 -3.85 -5.86 22.20
N MET A 63 -3.66 -4.57 22.42
CA MET A 63 -3.25 -4.01 23.70
C MET A 63 -4.44 -4.14 24.63
N ARG A 64 -4.83 -5.38 24.95
CA ARG A 64 -5.64 -5.63 26.12
C ARG A 64 -4.71 -5.50 27.31
N PRO A 65 -4.92 -4.51 28.18
CA PRO A 65 -4.10 -4.40 29.35
C PRO A 65 -4.37 -5.61 30.26
N ARG A 66 -3.31 -6.19 30.83
CA ARG A 66 -3.38 -7.35 31.74
C ARG A 66 -3.62 -6.88 33.18
N TRP A 67 -4.63 -6.04 33.38
CA TRP A 67 -5.17 -5.75 34.71
C TRP A 67 -6.52 -6.43 34.88
#